data_AF-A0A2H0GB48-F1
#
_entry.id   AF-A0A2H0GB48-F1
#
_cell.length_a   1.000
_cell.length_b   1.000
_cell.length_c   1.000
_cell.angle_alpha   90.00
_cell.angle_beta   90.00
_cell.angle_gamma   90.00
#
_symmetry.space_group_name_H-M   'P 1'
#
loop_
_entity.id
_entity.type
_entity.pdbx_description
1 polymer ?
#
loop_
_entity_poly.entity_id
_entity_poly.type
_entity_poly.pdbx_seq_one_letter_code
_entity_poly.pdbx_strand_id
1 'polypeptide(L)'
;MVLWYPYHFKIPVTLNFAVEHWRLWLTYLFSWHAIAIWFSLYKKNNLSYGRSLVVSSISFIVVATITYFISIFAYSRMVLLITFIISAFFQALWRIMIHVLYRKQRIKLSHIPPLFTRNAIILGHPEKAENISDLLNQSPTLFYHVVGIISDIKPAVDKAKLTYFGPLSQLAFQVKHHDINEIIILEESYSVSDIIEQIQSLSGMNIVFKFIPDGHHYLIGKGVVDNIGGIPLVDIEFPLFDRLHLVAKRIFDFLLSSILIF
;
A
#
# COMPACT_ATOMS: atom_id res chain seq x y z
N MET A 1 7.40 0.75 42.40
CA MET A 1 8.33 1.78 41.84
C MET A 1 7.70 2.67 40.76
N VAL A 2 6.38 2.66 40.56
CA VAL A 2 5.69 3.41 39.48
C VAL A 2 5.28 4.83 39.92
N LEU A 3 5.28 5.10 41.23
CA LEU A 3 4.77 6.35 41.83
C LEU A 3 5.86 7.29 42.38
N TRP A 4 7.14 6.91 42.37
CA TRP A 4 8.16 7.66 43.13
C TRP A 4 8.47 9.04 42.51
N TYR A 5 8.60 9.14 41.19
CA TYR A 5 8.99 10.40 40.54
C TYR A 5 7.94 11.53 40.67
N PRO A 6 6.63 11.29 40.43
CA PRO A 6 5.59 12.30 40.68
C PRO A 6 5.44 12.63 42.17
N TYR A 7 5.63 11.63 43.04
CA TYR A 7 5.50 11.79 44.49
C TYR A 7 6.65 12.59 45.11
N HIS A 8 7.87 12.43 44.60
CA HIS A 8 9.07 13.09 45.15
C HIS A 8 9.29 14.51 44.61
N PHE A 9 8.92 14.79 43.36
CA PHE A 9 9.14 16.09 42.72
C PHE A 9 7.87 16.95 42.61
N LYS A 10 6.69 16.42 42.93
CA LYS A 10 5.39 17.13 42.85
C LYS A 10 5.08 17.77 41.48
N ILE A 11 5.75 17.34 40.41
CA ILE A 11 5.48 17.82 39.05
C ILE A 11 4.47 16.85 38.41
N PRO A 12 3.26 17.31 38.05
CA PRO A 12 2.32 16.46 37.34
C PRO A 12 2.86 16.20 35.93
N VAL A 13 2.95 14.92 35.55
CA VAL A 13 3.28 14.51 34.17
C VAL A 13 2.09 14.90 33.28
N THR A 14 2.11 16.13 32.79
CA THR A 14 1.06 16.72 31.93
C THR A 14 1.49 16.68 30.47
N LEU A 15 0.53 16.87 29.54
CA LEU A 15 0.82 16.97 28.10
C LEU A 15 1.83 18.09 27.78
N ASN A 16 1.82 19.19 28.53
CA ASN A 16 2.81 20.27 28.39
C ASN A 16 4.25 19.78 28.67
N PHE A 17 4.43 18.89 29.64
CA PHE A 17 5.73 18.27 29.91
C PHE A 17 6.21 17.46 28.70
N ALA A 18 5.33 16.77 27.96
CA ALA A 18 5.73 16.04 26.76
C ALA A 18 6.15 16.98 25.60
N VAL A 19 5.54 18.17 25.49
CA VAL A 19 5.86 19.18 24.46
C VAL A 19 7.22 19.82 24.71
N GLU A 20 7.56 20.10 25.97
CA GLU A 20 8.87 20.66 26.35
C GLU A 20 10.05 19.76 25.94
N HIS A 21 9.83 18.44 25.86
CA HIS A 21 10.85 17.46 25.48
C HIS A 21 10.85 17.14 23.97
N TRP A 22 10.68 18.16 23.11
CA TRP A 22 10.70 18.05 21.63
C TRP A 22 11.92 17.28 21.06
N ARG A 23 13.07 17.34 21.74
CA ARG A 23 14.29 16.60 21.36
C ARG A 23 14.07 15.09 21.34
N LEU A 24 13.29 14.58 22.29
CA LEU A 24 12.96 13.15 22.40
C LEU A 24 12.08 12.72 21.22
N TRP A 25 11.11 13.55 20.85
CA TRP A 25 10.28 13.34 19.65
C TRP A 25 11.12 13.25 18.38
N LEU A 26 12.10 14.15 18.21
CA LEU A 26 12.99 14.09 17.05
C LEU A 26 13.81 12.80 17.02
N THR A 27 14.43 12.40 18.14
CA THR A 27 15.18 11.14 18.20
C THR A 27 14.31 9.94 17.88
N TYR A 28 13.05 9.95 18.34
CA TYR A 28 12.09 8.90 18.02
C TYR A 28 11.73 8.87 16.54
N LEU A 29 11.44 10.04 15.95
CA LEU A 29 11.12 10.16 14.52
C LEU A 29 12.29 9.69 13.63
N PHE A 30 13.52 10.13 13.91
CA PHE A 30 14.70 9.70 13.13
C PHE A 30 14.94 8.19 13.24
N SER A 31 14.90 7.65 14.46
CA SER A 31 15.05 6.21 14.69
C SER A 31 13.99 5.42 13.93
N TRP A 32 12.74 5.88 13.98
CA TRP A 32 11.64 5.24 13.28
C TRP A 32 11.79 5.28 11.76
N HIS A 33 12.21 6.41 11.17
CA HIS A 33 12.43 6.49 9.72
C HIS A 33 13.58 5.58 9.27
N ALA A 34 14.68 5.54 10.03
CA ALA A 34 15.81 4.66 9.73
C ALA A 34 15.39 3.17 9.74
N ILE A 35 14.63 2.76 10.76
CA ILE A 35 14.14 1.38 10.89
C ILE A 35 13.09 1.08 9.82
N ALA A 36 12.21 2.04 9.49
CA ALA A 36 11.21 1.87 8.44
C ALA A 36 11.84 1.67 7.05
N ILE A 37 12.94 2.37 6.74
CA ILE A 37 13.72 2.17 5.51
C ILE A 37 14.37 0.79 5.52
N TRP A 38 15.00 0.41 6.65
CA TRP A 38 15.70 -0.87 6.78
C TRP A 38 14.76 -2.07 6.65
N PHE A 39 13.58 -2.02 7.28
CA PHE A 39 12.52 -3.02 7.15
C PHE A 39 11.71 -2.89 5.85
N SER A 40 12.07 -1.96 4.96
CA SER A 40 11.38 -1.73 3.70
C SER A 40 9.86 -1.56 3.87
N LEU A 41 9.45 -0.88 4.94
CA LEU A 41 8.05 -0.73 5.34
C LEU A 41 7.19 -0.01 4.28
N TYR A 42 7.85 0.72 3.39
CA TYR A 42 7.25 1.48 2.30
C TYR A 42 7.58 0.94 0.91
N LYS A 43 8.13 -0.28 0.81
CA LYS A 43 8.31 -0.91 -0.50
C LYS A 43 6.94 -1.27 -1.09
N LYS A 44 6.84 -1.07 -2.40
CA LYS A 44 5.68 -1.36 -3.24
C LYS A 44 5.17 -2.78 -2.94
N ASN A 45 3.88 -2.88 -2.61
CA ASN A 45 3.13 -4.10 -2.35
C ASN A 45 3.03 -4.68 -0.91
N ASN A 46 3.48 -4.01 0.16
CA ASN A 46 3.36 -4.62 1.50
C ASN A 46 3.10 -3.67 2.67
N LEU A 47 1.91 -3.04 2.68
CA LEU A 47 1.38 -2.27 3.83
C LEU A 47 0.85 -3.17 4.95
N SER A 48 1.67 -4.12 5.38
CA SER A 48 1.31 -5.00 6.48
C SER A 48 1.29 -4.21 7.80
N TYR A 49 0.10 -4.10 8.41
CA TYR A 49 -0.08 -3.50 9.73
C TYR A 49 0.81 -4.16 10.80
N GLY A 50 0.99 -5.49 10.70
CA GLY A 50 1.88 -6.23 11.61
C GLY A 50 3.32 -5.76 11.53
N ARG A 51 3.85 -5.55 10.32
CA ARG A 51 5.21 -5.01 10.14
C ARG A 51 5.34 -3.59 10.68
N SER A 52 4.31 -2.75 10.53
CA SER A 52 4.34 -1.40 11.11
C SER A 52 4.43 -1.45 12.62
N LEU A 53 3.70 -2.35 13.28
CA LEU A 53 3.78 -2.54 14.73
C LEU A 53 5.15 -3.05 15.18
N VAL A 54 5.75 -3.97 14.41
CA VAL A 54 7.12 -4.46 14.66
C VAL A 54 8.13 -3.33 14.55
N VAL A 55 8.05 -2.51 13.48
CA VAL A 55 8.94 -1.35 13.30
C VAL A 55 8.79 -0.35 14.43
N SER A 56 7.55 -0.03 14.85
CA SER A 56 7.31 0.90 15.97
C SER A 56 7.83 0.34 17.30
N SER A 57 7.71 -0.97 17.52
CA SER A 57 8.24 -1.66 18.71
C SER A 57 9.77 -1.64 18.75
N ILE A 58 10.43 -1.94 17.63
CA ILE A 58 11.89 -1.90 17.55
C ILE A 58 12.39 -0.46 17.73
N SER A 59 11.71 0.52 17.13
CA SER A 59 12.04 1.95 17.29
C SER A 59 11.97 2.39 18.74
N PHE A 60 10.96 1.91 19.48
CA PHE A 60 10.84 2.17 20.91
C PHE A 60 12.02 1.60 21.71
N ILE A 61 12.41 0.35 21.44
CA ILE A 61 13.55 -0.29 22.12
C ILE A 61 14.83 0.51 21.86
N VAL A 62 15.11 0.86 20.60
CA VAL A 62 16.30 1.63 20.22
C VAL A 62 16.33 2.99 20.93
N VAL A 63 15.21 3.72 20.94
CA VAL A 63 15.13 5.05 21.60
C VAL A 63 15.28 4.91 23.12
N ALA A 64 14.69 3.89 23.74
CA ALA A 64 14.86 3.61 25.15
C ALA A 64 16.33 3.31 25.51
N THR A 65 17.02 2.51 24.67
CA THR A 65 18.45 2.21 24.82
C THR A 65 19.30 3.48 24.67
N ILE A 66 19.09 4.27 23.61
CA ILE A 66 19.83 5.51 23.37
C ILE A 66 19.65 6.48 24.54
N THR A 67 18.42 6.65 25.02
CA THR A 67 18.11 7.57 26.13
C THR A 67 18.73 7.10 27.45
N TYR A 68 18.89 5.79 27.64
CA TYR A 68 19.54 5.23 28.82
C TYR A 68 21.06 5.47 28.81
N PHE A 69 21.73 5.27 27.67
CA PHE A 69 23.18 5.42 27.56
C PHE A 69 23.65 6.86 27.33
N ILE A 70 22.89 7.68 26.61
CA ILE A 70 23.21 9.09 26.30
C ILE A 70 22.50 10.02 27.29
N SER A 71 22.60 9.71 28.58
CA SER A 71 21.91 10.39 29.69
C SER A 71 22.51 11.79 29.98
N ILE A 72 22.40 12.71 29.03
CA ILE A 72 22.63 14.16 29.25
C ILE A 72 21.37 14.79 29.90
N PHE A 73 20.20 14.15 29.72
CA PHE A 73 18.92 14.55 30.31
C PHE A 73 18.26 13.34 30.96
N ALA A 74 17.91 13.45 32.25
CA ALA A 74 17.22 12.40 32.99
C ALA A 74 15.72 12.37 32.62
N TYR A 75 15.38 11.68 31.53
CA TYR A 75 13.99 11.50 31.15
C TYR A 75 13.30 10.47 32.05
N SER A 76 12.13 10.81 32.57
CA SER A 76 11.29 9.84 33.26
C SER A 76 10.85 8.74 32.29
N ARG A 77 10.91 7.48 32.73
CA ARG A 77 10.44 6.31 31.97
C ARG A 77 8.98 6.45 31.50
N MET A 78 8.18 7.22 32.24
CA MET A 78 6.80 7.52 31.88
C MET A 78 6.69 8.41 30.63
N VAL A 79 7.60 9.37 30.45
CA VAL A 79 7.63 10.24 29.27
C VAL A 79 7.94 9.43 28.02
N LEU A 80 8.85 8.46 28.11
CA LEU A 80 9.15 7.52 27.02
C LEU A 80 7.92 6.71 26.60
N LEU A 81 7.17 6.17 27.57
CA LEU A 81 5.95 5.40 27.29
C LEU A 81 4.84 6.27 26.68
N ILE A 82 4.62 7.48 27.20
CA ILE A 82 3.64 8.42 26.65
C ILE A 82 4.02 8.80 25.21
N THR A 83 5.30 9.09 24.95
CA THR A 83 5.80 9.41 23.60
C THR A 83 5.58 8.26 22.64
N PHE A 84 5.81 7.02 23.09
CA PHE A 84 5.53 5.82 22.29
C PHE A 84 4.06 5.67 21.93
N ILE A 85 3.15 5.78 22.91
CA ILE A 85 1.70 5.62 22.69
C ILE A 85 1.18 6.69 21.74
N ILE A 86 1.55 7.95 21.96
CA ILE A 86 1.13 9.05 21.09
C ILE A 86 1.69 8.87 19.68
N SER A 87 2.97 8.51 19.55
CA SER A 87 3.59 8.28 18.25
C SER A 87 2.94 7.11 17.51
N ALA A 88 2.65 5.99 18.19
CA ALA A 88 1.94 4.86 17.61
C ALA A 88 0.52 5.24 17.16
N PHE A 89 -0.19 6.07 17.94
CA PHE A 89 -1.51 6.59 17.57
C PHE A 89 -1.45 7.45 16.31
N PHE A 90 -0.53 8.41 16.22
CA PHE A 90 -0.37 9.24 15.01
C PHE A 90 0.06 8.41 13.80
N GLN A 91 0.92 7.40 13.98
CA GLN A 91 1.32 6.49 12.92
C GLN A 91 0.15 5.62 12.42
N ALA A 92 -0.74 5.17 13.30
CA ALA A 92 -1.95 4.48 12.87
C ALA A 92 -2.89 5.44 12.15
N LEU A 93 -3.10 6.65 12.70
CA LEU A 93 -4.00 7.65 12.17
C LEU A 93 -3.60 8.11 10.76
N TRP A 94 -2.32 8.41 10.51
CA TRP A 94 -1.88 8.86 9.20
C TRP A 94 -2.08 7.78 8.12
N ARG A 95 -1.88 6.51 8.46
CA ARG A 95 -2.10 5.38 7.54
C ARG A 95 -3.57 5.22 7.20
N ILE A 96 -4.45 5.30 8.20
CA ILE A 96 -5.90 5.27 8.02
C ILE A 96 -6.34 6.47 7.16
N MET A 97 -5.80 7.66 7.44
CA MET A 97 -6.12 8.88 6.71
C MET A 97 -5.73 8.79 5.23
N ILE A 98 -4.50 8.35 4.91
CA ILE A 98 -4.11 8.10 3.50
C ILE A 98 -5.04 7.09 2.86
N HIS A 99 -5.39 6.02 3.56
CA HIS A 99 -6.23 4.97 3.01
C HIS A 99 -7.64 5.47 2.71
N VAL A 100 -8.25 6.25 3.61
CA VAL A 100 -9.57 6.85 3.38
C VAL A 100 -9.52 7.83 2.20
N LEU A 101 -8.44 8.60 2.07
CA LEU A 101 -8.25 9.53 0.95
C LEU A 101 -7.98 8.80 -0.37
N TYR A 102 -7.26 7.67 -0.32
CA TYR A 102 -7.06 6.75 -1.44
C TYR A 102 -8.40 6.16 -1.91
N ARG A 103 -9.20 5.62 -0.98
CA ARG A 103 -10.48 4.98 -1.29
C ARG A 103 -11.47 5.96 -1.91
N LYS A 104 -11.49 7.20 -1.42
CA LYS A 104 -12.33 8.27 -1.98
C LYS A 104 -11.81 8.85 -3.30
N GLN A 105 -10.81 8.21 -3.94
CA GLN A 105 -10.17 8.65 -5.18
C GLN A 105 -9.63 10.10 -5.12
N ARG A 106 -9.43 10.65 -3.92
CA ARG A 106 -8.96 12.02 -3.72
C ARG A 106 -7.45 12.14 -3.90
N ILE A 107 -6.73 11.02 -3.76
CA ILE A 107 -5.28 10.94 -3.94
C ILE A 107 -4.98 9.80 -4.92
N LYS A 108 -4.26 10.14 -6.00
CA LYS A 108 -3.72 9.16 -6.96
C LYS A 108 -2.44 8.58 -6.38
N LEU A 109 -2.56 7.52 -5.58
CA LEU A 109 -1.39 6.78 -5.11
C LEU A 109 -1.46 5.38 -5.69
N SER A 110 -0.83 5.13 -6.85
CA SER A 110 -1.02 3.91 -7.65
C SER A 110 -0.54 2.59 -6.98
N HIS A 111 -0.10 2.59 -5.72
CA HIS A 111 0.76 1.54 -5.13
C HIS A 111 0.37 1.08 -3.72
N ILE A 112 -0.80 1.46 -3.21
CA ILE A 112 -1.29 1.06 -1.88
C ILE A 112 -2.35 -0.04 -2.06
N PRO A 113 -2.06 -1.32 -1.74
CA PRO A 113 -3.08 -2.35 -1.78
C PRO A 113 -4.18 -2.07 -0.72
N PRO A 114 -5.46 -2.25 -1.07
CA PRO A 114 -6.55 -2.11 -0.12
C PRO A 114 -6.51 -3.26 0.91
N LEU A 115 -6.84 -2.93 2.16
CA LEU A 115 -6.60 -3.81 3.30
C LEU A 115 -7.72 -4.81 3.61
N PHE A 116 -8.91 -4.61 3.07
CA PHE A 116 -10.06 -5.42 3.49
C PHE A 116 -10.98 -5.88 2.35
N THR A 117 -10.89 -5.30 1.14
CA THR A 117 -11.67 -5.78 0.00
C THR A 117 -11.04 -5.31 -1.31
N ARG A 118 -10.56 -6.27 -2.10
CA ARG A 118 -10.13 -6.04 -3.48
C ARG A 118 -11.32 -6.31 -4.38
N ASN A 119 -12.05 -5.26 -4.73
CA ASN A 119 -13.16 -5.34 -5.67
C ASN A 119 -12.55 -5.52 -7.06
N ALA A 120 -12.49 -6.78 -7.48
CA ALA A 120 -11.86 -7.17 -8.72
C ALA A 120 -12.90 -7.39 -9.82
N ILE A 121 -12.56 -6.99 -11.04
CA ILE A 121 -13.29 -7.35 -12.25
C ILE A 121 -12.37 -8.16 -13.16
N ILE A 122 -12.90 -9.22 -13.78
CA ILE A 122 -12.12 -10.08 -14.67
C ILE A 122 -12.43 -9.71 -16.11
N LEU A 123 -11.39 -9.40 -16.88
CA LEU A 123 -11.42 -9.19 -18.32
C LEU A 123 -11.06 -10.50 -19.01
N GLY A 124 -12.05 -11.17 -19.59
CA GLY A 124 -11.77 -12.27 -20.52
C GLY A 124 -12.92 -13.20 -20.79
N HIS A 125 -12.60 -14.40 -21.30
CA HIS A 125 -13.61 -15.39 -21.66
C HIS A 125 -14.39 -15.87 -20.42
N PRO A 126 -15.74 -15.95 -20.48
CA PRO A 126 -16.54 -16.21 -19.28
C PRO A 126 -16.19 -17.50 -18.54
N GLU A 127 -15.94 -18.60 -19.27
CA GLU A 127 -15.61 -19.89 -18.64
C GLU A 127 -14.27 -19.86 -17.89
N LYS A 128 -13.24 -19.22 -18.46
CA LYS A 128 -11.93 -19.08 -17.80
C LYS A 128 -12.02 -18.14 -16.61
N ALA A 129 -12.79 -17.06 -16.72
CA ALA A 129 -12.99 -16.09 -15.66
C ALA A 129 -13.71 -16.71 -14.44
N GLU A 130 -14.67 -17.60 -14.64
CA GLU A 130 -15.33 -18.33 -13.55
C GLU A 130 -14.36 -19.26 -12.82
N ASN A 131 -13.55 -20.04 -13.54
CA ASN A 131 -12.55 -20.91 -12.93
C ASN A 131 -11.56 -20.11 -12.06
N ILE A 132 -11.11 -18.95 -12.54
CA ILE A 132 -10.20 -18.07 -11.81
C ILE A 132 -10.88 -17.46 -10.59
N SER A 133 -12.14 -17.04 -10.72
CA SER A 133 -12.90 -16.55 -9.58
C SER A 133 -13.08 -17.61 -8.49
N ASP A 134 -13.38 -18.86 -8.87
CA ASP A 134 -13.50 -19.96 -7.92
C ASP A 134 -12.16 -20.20 -7.19
N LEU A 135 -11.02 -20.13 -7.89
CA LEU A 135 -9.68 -20.24 -7.28
C LEU A 135 -9.35 -19.08 -6.33
N LEU A 136 -9.71 -17.85 -6.70
CA LEU A 136 -9.53 -16.67 -5.85
C LEU A 136 -10.41 -16.73 -4.60
N ASN A 137 -11.65 -17.20 -4.73
CA ASN A 137 -12.58 -17.39 -3.61
C ASN A 137 -12.14 -18.52 -2.67
N GLN A 138 -11.49 -19.57 -3.19
CA GLN A 138 -10.93 -20.67 -2.39
C GLN A 138 -9.68 -20.27 -1.58
N SER A 139 -9.16 -19.06 -1.78
CA SER A 139 -8.00 -18.52 -1.07
C SER A 139 -8.38 -17.31 -0.20
N PRO A 140 -8.99 -17.52 1.00
CA PRO A 140 -9.50 -16.45 1.87
C PRO A 140 -8.43 -15.42 2.30
N THR A 141 -7.16 -15.81 2.27
CA THR A 141 -6.01 -14.96 2.61
C THR A 141 -5.79 -13.80 1.64
N LEU A 142 -6.44 -13.81 0.48
CA LEU A 142 -6.23 -12.81 -0.57
C LEU A 142 -7.24 -11.66 -0.58
N PHE A 143 -8.35 -11.80 0.14
CA PHE A 143 -9.38 -10.76 0.28
C PHE A 143 -9.92 -10.21 -1.07
N TYR A 144 -9.92 -11.04 -2.12
CA TYR A 144 -10.57 -10.70 -3.39
C TYR A 144 -12.07 -10.86 -3.27
N HIS A 145 -12.79 -9.87 -3.78
CA HIS A 145 -14.22 -9.91 -4.03
C HIS A 145 -14.41 -9.69 -5.52
N VAL A 146 -14.58 -10.78 -6.27
CA VAL A 146 -14.81 -10.72 -7.71
C VAL A 146 -16.23 -10.20 -7.95
N VAL A 147 -16.33 -8.98 -8.46
CA VAL A 147 -17.60 -8.27 -8.65
C VAL A 147 -18.30 -8.73 -9.92
N GLY A 148 -17.55 -9.15 -10.94
CA GLY A 148 -18.11 -9.68 -12.18
C GLY A 148 -17.10 -9.79 -13.33
N ILE A 149 -17.63 -10.04 -14.53
CA ILE A 149 -16.85 -10.30 -15.75
C ILE A 149 -17.21 -9.27 -16.82
N ILE A 150 -16.20 -8.81 -17.55
CA ILE A 150 -16.36 -8.09 -18.81
C ILE A 150 -15.78 -8.95 -19.94
N SER A 151 -16.62 -9.21 -20.92
CA SER A 151 -16.31 -10.05 -22.07
C SER A 151 -17.04 -9.50 -23.29
N ASP A 152 -16.41 -9.54 -24.46
CA ASP A 152 -17.13 -9.24 -25.71
C ASP A 152 -18.06 -10.39 -26.12
N ILE A 153 -17.87 -11.57 -25.51
CA ILE A 153 -18.70 -12.76 -25.71
C ILE A 153 -19.72 -12.83 -24.58
N LYS A 154 -21.01 -12.84 -24.95
CA LYS A 154 -22.09 -13.00 -23.98
C LYS A 154 -22.05 -14.42 -23.38
N PRO A 155 -22.00 -14.57 -22.05
CA PRO A 155 -22.07 -15.89 -21.42
C PRO A 155 -23.41 -16.54 -21.69
N ALA A 156 -23.42 -17.89 -21.74
CA ALA A 156 -24.66 -18.65 -21.74
C ALA A 156 -25.41 -18.37 -20.41
N VAL A 157 -26.64 -17.87 -20.53
CA VAL A 157 -27.45 -17.32 -19.42
C VAL A 157 -27.66 -18.35 -18.30
N ASP A 158 -27.64 -19.64 -18.62
CA ASP A 158 -27.94 -20.73 -17.67
C ASP A 158 -26.73 -21.23 -16.86
N LYS A 159 -25.51 -20.70 -17.08
CA LYS A 159 -24.29 -21.15 -16.38
C LYS A 159 -23.53 -20.07 -15.63
N ALA A 160 -23.90 -18.79 -15.79
CA ALA A 160 -23.10 -17.69 -15.27
C ALA A 160 -23.22 -17.55 -13.74
N LYS A 161 -22.18 -17.91 -12.99
CA LYS A 161 -22.08 -17.64 -11.53
C LYS A 161 -21.75 -16.17 -11.24
N LEU A 162 -21.10 -15.50 -12.19
CA LEU A 162 -20.66 -14.11 -12.07
C LEU A 162 -21.54 -13.16 -12.86
N THR A 163 -21.71 -11.94 -12.35
CA THR A 163 -22.45 -10.89 -13.05
C THR A 163 -21.69 -10.47 -14.31
N TYR A 164 -22.37 -10.53 -15.46
CA TYR A 164 -21.85 -10.05 -16.73
C TYR A 164 -22.09 -8.54 -16.85
N PHE A 165 -21.01 -7.78 -16.96
CA PHE A 165 -21.04 -6.31 -17.00
C PHE A 165 -21.04 -5.71 -18.41
N GLY A 166 -21.02 -6.54 -19.44
CA GLY A 166 -21.02 -6.09 -20.84
C GLY A 166 -19.66 -6.24 -21.54
N PRO A 167 -19.55 -5.67 -22.74
CA PRO A 167 -18.33 -5.66 -23.54
C PRO A 167 -17.27 -4.71 -22.96
N LEU A 168 -16.05 -4.77 -23.49
CA LEU A 168 -14.89 -3.99 -23.01
C LEU A 168 -15.16 -2.48 -22.92
N SER A 169 -16.00 -1.94 -23.81
CA SER A 169 -16.39 -0.53 -23.83
C SER A 169 -17.12 -0.05 -22.57
N GLN A 170 -17.75 -0.94 -21.80
CA GLN A 170 -18.44 -0.58 -20.56
C GLN A 170 -17.51 -0.57 -19.33
N LEU A 171 -16.26 -1.00 -19.47
CA LEU A 171 -15.31 -1.12 -18.35
C LEU A 171 -15.19 0.17 -17.53
N ALA A 172 -14.98 1.31 -18.19
CA ALA A 172 -14.82 2.60 -17.49
C ALA A 172 -16.07 2.99 -16.68
N PHE A 173 -17.27 2.69 -17.19
CA PHE A 173 -18.52 2.95 -16.49
C PHE A 173 -18.66 2.06 -15.25
N GLN A 174 -18.43 0.75 -15.42
CA GLN A 174 -18.61 -0.25 -14.38
C GLN A 174 -17.59 -0.10 -13.25
N VAL A 175 -16.36 0.25 -13.60
CA VAL A 175 -15.29 0.54 -12.65
C VAL A 175 -15.69 1.66 -11.69
N LYS A 176 -16.29 2.73 -12.23
CA LYS A 176 -16.75 3.87 -11.44
C LYS A 176 -18.03 3.57 -10.64
N HIS A 177 -18.93 2.77 -11.18
CA HIS A 177 -20.22 2.47 -10.54
C HIS A 177 -20.08 1.49 -9.37
N HIS A 178 -19.15 0.53 -9.47
CA HIS A 178 -18.97 -0.54 -8.49
C HIS A 178 -17.73 -0.37 -7.60
N ASP A 179 -17.10 0.81 -7.60
CA ASP A 179 -15.86 1.10 -6.86
C ASP A 179 -14.78 0.01 -7.07
N ILE A 180 -14.59 -0.40 -8.33
CA ILE A 180 -13.59 -1.41 -8.70
C ILE A 180 -12.19 -0.81 -8.51
N ASN A 181 -11.34 -1.55 -7.80
CA ASN A 181 -9.96 -1.13 -7.52
C ASN A 181 -8.91 -2.07 -8.13
N GLU A 182 -9.34 -3.19 -8.70
CA GLU A 182 -8.44 -4.17 -9.32
C GLU A 182 -9.07 -4.74 -10.60
N ILE A 183 -8.28 -4.80 -11.67
CA ILE A 183 -8.67 -5.37 -12.96
C ILE A 183 -7.73 -6.52 -13.26
N ILE A 184 -8.30 -7.71 -13.43
CA ILE A 184 -7.58 -8.95 -13.74
C ILE A 184 -7.77 -9.25 -15.22
N ILE A 185 -6.69 -9.26 -15.99
CA ILE A 185 -6.69 -9.45 -17.43
C ILE A 185 -6.19 -10.85 -17.76
N LEU A 186 -6.99 -11.59 -18.53
CA LEU A 186 -6.60 -12.88 -19.11
C LEU A 186 -5.91 -12.63 -20.45
N GLU A 187 -4.65 -13.04 -20.57
CA GLU A 187 -3.77 -12.70 -21.72
C GLU A 187 -4.39 -13.04 -23.08
N GLU A 188 -5.07 -14.18 -23.21
CA GLU A 188 -5.64 -14.64 -24.50
C GLU A 188 -6.89 -13.88 -24.94
N SER A 189 -7.45 -13.00 -24.09
CA SER A 189 -8.80 -12.47 -24.33
C SER A 189 -8.84 -11.16 -25.11
N TYR A 190 -7.77 -10.37 -25.09
CA TYR A 190 -7.75 -9.03 -25.70
C TYR A 190 -6.38 -8.72 -26.29
N SER A 191 -6.34 -7.92 -27.35
CA SER A 191 -5.06 -7.48 -27.90
C SER A 191 -4.36 -6.52 -26.93
N VAL A 192 -3.02 -6.50 -26.95
CA VAL A 192 -2.22 -5.59 -26.12
C VAL A 192 -2.63 -4.12 -26.37
N SER A 193 -2.98 -3.78 -27.61
CA SER A 193 -3.44 -2.44 -27.98
C SER A 193 -4.75 -2.06 -27.29
N ASP A 194 -5.74 -2.95 -27.28
CA ASP A 194 -7.04 -2.71 -26.64
C ASP A 194 -6.88 -2.54 -25.12
N ILE A 195 -6.01 -3.35 -24.51
CA ILE A 195 -5.68 -3.26 -23.09
C ILE A 195 -5.02 -1.91 -22.77
N ILE A 196 -4.07 -1.46 -23.59
CA ILE A 196 -3.42 -0.16 -23.42
C ILE A 196 -4.43 0.97 -23.54
N GLU A 197 -5.35 0.91 -24.49
CA GLU A 197 -6.41 1.91 -24.65
C GLU A 197 -7.31 1.97 -23.40
N GLN A 198 -7.68 0.81 -22.83
CA GLN A 198 -8.43 0.79 -21.58
C GLN A 198 -7.63 1.31 -20.39
N ILE A 199 -6.33 1.00 -20.30
CA ILE A 199 -5.47 1.57 -19.25
C ILE A 199 -5.42 3.10 -19.38
N GLN A 200 -5.40 3.63 -20.61
CA GLN A 200 -5.44 5.07 -20.87
C GLN A 200 -6.81 5.68 -20.53
N SER A 201 -7.92 5.02 -20.87
CA SER A 201 -9.27 5.51 -20.55
C SER A 201 -9.52 5.55 -19.04
N LEU A 202 -8.90 4.62 -18.31
CA LEU A 202 -8.92 4.52 -16.86
C LEU A 202 -7.82 5.37 -16.20
N SER A 203 -7.01 6.09 -16.98
CA SER A 203 -5.89 6.86 -16.46
C SER A 203 -6.35 7.96 -15.51
N GLY A 204 -5.81 7.93 -14.30
CA GLY A 204 -6.20 8.85 -13.23
C GLY A 204 -7.22 8.32 -12.25
N MET A 205 -7.80 7.13 -12.49
CA MET A 205 -8.41 6.33 -11.44
C MET A 205 -7.35 5.46 -10.76
N ASN A 206 -7.66 5.04 -9.54
CA ASN A 206 -6.71 4.36 -8.67
C ASN A 206 -6.90 2.84 -8.73
N ILE A 207 -6.57 2.28 -9.88
CA ILE A 207 -6.86 0.90 -10.25
C ILE A 207 -5.55 0.14 -10.43
N VAL A 208 -5.47 -1.06 -9.86
CA VAL A 208 -4.36 -1.98 -10.05
C VAL A 208 -4.70 -2.92 -11.19
N PHE A 209 -3.83 -3.00 -12.19
CA PHE A 209 -3.97 -3.95 -13.30
C PHE A 209 -3.10 -5.17 -13.01
N LYS A 210 -3.67 -6.36 -13.15
CA LYS A 210 -2.97 -7.64 -13.03
C LYS A 210 -3.18 -8.48 -14.27
N PHE A 211 -2.13 -9.14 -14.68
CA PHE A 211 -2.15 -10.04 -15.83
C PHE A 211 -1.99 -11.48 -15.36
N ILE A 212 -2.88 -12.34 -15.85
CA ILE A 212 -2.77 -13.79 -15.72
C ILE A 212 -2.30 -14.31 -17.08
N PRO A 213 -1.02 -14.71 -17.21
CA PRO A 213 -0.49 -15.27 -18.44
C PRO A 213 -1.04 -16.66 -18.70
N ASP A 214 -1.11 -17.04 -19.98
CA ASP A 214 -1.50 -18.40 -20.37
C ASP A 214 -0.35 -19.40 -20.10
N GLY A 215 -0.69 -20.65 -19.78
CA GLY A 215 0.18 -21.65 -19.13
C GLY A 215 1.40 -22.14 -19.92
N HIS A 216 1.81 -21.45 -20.98
CA HIS A 216 2.91 -21.85 -21.86
C HIS A 216 3.84 -20.67 -22.12
N HIS A 217 5.09 -20.79 -21.66
CA HIS A 217 6.24 -19.87 -21.86
C HIS A 217 6.53 -18.86 -20.75
N TYR A 218 7.11 -19.40 -19.68
CA TYR A 218 7.91 -18.65 -18.70
C TYR A 218 9.22 -18.15 -19.35
N LEU A 219 9.23 -16.92 -19.85
CA LEU A 219 10.46 -16.15 -20.06
C LEU A 219 10.47 -14.99 -19.08
N ILE A 220 11.06 -15.25 -17.91
CA ILE A 220 11.16 -14.33 -16.77
C ILE A 220 12.18 -13.23 -17.12
N GLY A 221 11.68 -12.07 -17.52
CA GLY A 221 12.44 -10.81 -17.55
C GLY A 221 11.90 -9.86 -16.49
N LYS A 222 12.71 -9.55 -15.45
CA LYS A 222 12.50 -8.50 -14.42
C LYS A 222 11.03 -8.21 -14.02
N GLY A 223 10.29 -9.23 -13.60
CA GLY A 223 9.01 -9.09 -12.90
C GLY A 223 9.05 -9.89 -11.60
N VAL A 224 8.51 -9.34 -10.50
CA VAL A 224 8.33 -10.10 -9.26
C VAL A 224 7.14 -11.02 -9.48
N VAL A 225 7.40 -12.33 -9.52
CA VAL A 225 6.37 -13.36 -9.62
C VAL A 225 5.82 -13.59 -8.22
N ASP A 226 4.67 -13.01 -7.90
CA ASP A 226 3.93 -13.39 -6.70
C ASP A 226 3.09 -14.63 -7.04
N ASN A 227 3.51 -15.79 -6.51
CA ASN A 227 2.82 -17.06 -6.69
C ASN A 227 1.67 -17.14 -5.68
N ILE A 228 0.47 -16.79 -6.13
CA ILE A 228 -0.73 -16.74 -5.30
C ILE A 228 -1.65 -17.87 -5.76
N GLY A 229 -1.78 -18.91 -4.93
CA GLY A 229 -2.71 -20.02 -5.20
C GLY A 229 -2.34 -20.89 -6.42
N GLY A 230 -1.09 -20.86 -6.89
CA GLY A 230 -0.65 -21.64 -8.06
C GLY A 230 -0.80 -20.92 -9.40
N ILE A 231 -1.22 -19.64 -9.40
CA ILE A 231 -1.27 -18.80 -10.60
C ILE A 231 -0.19 -17.71 -10.48
N PRO A 232 0.72 -17.58 -11.47
CA PRO A 232 1.69 -16.50 -11.48
C PRO A 232 0.96 -15.19 -11.83
N LEU A 233 0.75 -14.31 -10.86
CA LEU A 233 0.30 -12.94 -11.13
C LEU A 233 1.54 -12.11 -11.44
N VAL A 234 1.60 -11.55 -12.65
CA VAL A 234 2.69 -10.65 -13.04
C VAL A 234 2.23 -9.22 -12.85
N ASP A 235 2.81 -8.55 -11.86
CA ASP A 235 2.67 -7.10 -11.68
C ASP A 235 3.51 -6.40 -12.76
N ILE A 236 2.87 -5.98 -13.86
CA ILE A 236 3.52 -5.11 -14.84
C ILE A 236 3.43 -3.68 -14.33
N GLU A 237 4.52 -3.21 -13.72
CA GLU A 237 4.68 -1.81 -13.40
C GLU A 237 4.88 -1.04 -14.70
N PHE A 238 3.85 -0.35 -15.20
CA PHE A 238 4.05 0.64 -16.26
C PHE A 238 4.76 1.86 -15.65
N PRO A 239 6.05 2.13 -15.97
CA PRO A 239 6.81 3.22 -15.38
C PRO A 239 6.36 4.62 -15.88
N LEU A 240 5.28 4.67 -16.68
CA LEU A 240 4.88 5.84 -17.45
C LEU A 240 4.33 7.00 -16.60
N PHE A 241 4.05 6.79 -15.31
CA PHE A 241 3.41 7.81 -14.46
C PHE A 241 4.13 8.10 -13.13
N ASP A 242 5.41 7.77 -13.01
CA ASP A 242 6.12 8.01 -11.75
C ASP A 242 6.58 9.47 -11.61
N ARG A 243 5.63 10.35 -11.25
CA ARG A 243 5.88 11.77 -10.98
C ARG A 243 6.96 11.96 -9.89
N LEU A 244 7.16 10.99 -9.01
CA LEU A 244 8.19 11.04 -7.97
C LEU A 244 9.59 10.92 -8.56
N HIS A 245 9.79 10.14 -9.62
CA HIS A 245 11.09 10.07 -10.31
C HIS A 245 11.44 11.40 -10.98
N LEU A 246 10.45 12.10 -11.53
CA LEU A 246 10.64 13.44 -12.10
C LEU A 246 10.97 14.49 -11.03
N VAL A 247 10.33 14.42 -9.86
CA VAL A 247 10.63 15.32 -8.72
C VAL A 247 11.99 15.01 -8.12
N ALA A 248 12.34 13.73 -7.93
CA ALA A 248 13.65 13.32 -7.44
C ALA A 248 14.77 13.80 -8.36
N LYS A 249 14.58 13.69 -9.69
CA LYS A 249 15.50 14.24 -10.68
C LYS A 249 15.64 15.76 -10.55
N ARG A 250 14.55 16.50 -10.39
CA ARG A 250 14.60 17.97 -10.19
C ARG A 250 15.36 18.37 -8.93
N ILE A 251 15.18 17.65 -7.83
CA ILE A 251 15.93 17.90 -6.58
C ILE A 251 17.42 17.61 -6.78
N PHE A 252 17.74 16.49 -7.43
CA PHE A 252 19.11 16.14 -7.78
C PHE A 252 19.77 17.22 -8.66
N ASP A 253 19.09 17.64 -9.73
CA ASP A 253 19.58 18.67 -10.65
C ASP A 253 19.80 20.02 -9.93
N PHE A 254 18.92 20.38 -8.97
CA PHE A 254 19.05 21.60 -8.18
C PHE A 254 20.25 21.53 -7.21
N LEU A 255 20.45 20.40 -6.53
CA LEU A 255 21.58 20.19 -5.63
C LEU A 255 22.92 20.18 -6.39
N LEU A 256 22.97 19.49 -7.53
CA LEU A 256 24.15 19.42 -8.38
C LEU A 256 24.51 20.78 -8.95
N SER A 257 23.51 21.55 -9.41
CA SER A 257 23.73 22.92 -9.90
C SER A 257 24.23 23.84 -8.80
N SER A 258 23.69 23.73 -7.58
CA SER A 258 24.13 24.54 -6.45
C SER A 258 25.57 24.23 -6.01
N ILE A 259 26.04 22.99 -6.19
CA ILE A 259 27.41 22.57 -5.88
C ILE A 259 28.39 23.03 -6.96
N LEU A 260 27.98 23.04 -8.23
CA LEU A 260 28.84 23.44 -9.36
C LEU A 260 29.00 24.96 -9.51
N ILE A 261 28.09 25.74 -8.93
CA ILE A 261 28.11 27.22 -8.97
C ILE A 261 28.98 27.81 -7.83
N PHE A 262 29.44 26.97 -6.90
CA PHE A 262 30.35 27.35 -5.81
C PHE A 262 31.78 26.85 -6.09
#